data_AF-A0A1W1V4F1-F1
#
_entry.id   AF-A0A1W1V4F1-F1
#
_cell.length_a   1.000
_cell.length_b   1.000
_cell.length_c   1.000
_cell.angle_alpha   90.00
_cell.angle_beta   90.00
_cell.angle_gamma   90.00
#
_symmetry.space_group_name_H-M   'P 1'
#
loop_
_entity.id
_entity.type
_entity.pdbx_description
1 polymer ?
#
loop_
_entity_poly.entity_id
_entity_poly.type
_entity_poly.pdbx_seq_one_letter_code
_entity_poly.pdbx_strand_id
1 'polypeptide(L)'
;MKDKSDLLNRYINQMVKYMSYENSIRATDDLESMVESELGKEYTYEELEDFLLNIGSPYNFSMQYEVKQNILISGKNYEIFFKYLKIMLIEIAIATVLYGFMGKFGNKVEIVNVVKILFLTVFVTGVLTSFITEKIKDVRIMSSLVKDFSIDELYFTRDKYVQDNSEYVFMFVFSLFIFLSIIYSDINSIEPLTKSLQIIFFMIILRDVSRISEMYYGKFITMLSVTTDVGALLLLSTILKMYFYNTQFSVVYYLLILTISFDLLRTVIKLNKALKK
;
A
#
# COMPACT_ATOMS: atom_id res chain seq x y z
N MET A 1 -20.34 2.26 -26.98
CA MET A 1 -19.49 3.14 -27.80
C MET A 1 -18.20 3.35 -27.03
N LYS A 2 -17.05 3.16 -27.67
CA LYS A 2 -15.76 3.54 -27.06
C LYS A 2 -15.73 5.09 -27.02
N ASP A 3 -15.40 5.66 -25.86
CA ASP A 3 -15.42 7.10 -25.63
C ASP A 3 -13.98 7.65 -25.69
N LYS A 4 -13.77 8.70 -26.48
CA LYS A 4 -12.46 9.36 -26.68
C LYS A 4 -11.94 9.95 -25.37
N SER A 5 -12.85 10.56 -24.61
CA SER A 5 -12.53 11.13 -23.31
C SER A 5 -12.12 10.05 -22.31
N ASP A 6 -12.74 8.87 -22.35
CA ASP A 6 -12.37 7.73 -21.50
C ASP A 6 -10.98 7.18 -21.88
N LEU A 7 -10.68 7.05 -23.18
CA LEU A 7 -9.36 6.58 -23.63
C LEU A 7 -8.23 7.51 -23.19
N LEU A 8 -8.37 8.82 -23.44
CA LEU A 8 -7.37 9.81 -23.04
C LEU A 8 -7.19 9.84 -21.52
N ASN A 9 -8.28 9.83 -20.76
CA ASN A 9 -8.22 9.77 -19.30
C ASN A 9 -7.51 8.51 -18.79
N ARG A 10 -7.71 7.34 -19.43
CA ARG A 10 -7.00 6.10 -19.06
C ARG A 10 -5.50 6.20 -19.33
N TYR A 11 -5.12 6.77 -20.47
CA TYR A 11 -3.73 7.00 -20.81
C TYR A 11 -3.06 7.93 -19.79
N ILE A 12 -3.70 9.08 -19.49
CA ILE A 12 -3.23 10.03 -18.46
C ILE A 12 -3.10 9.32 -17.11
N ASN A 13 -4.11 8.56 -16.68
CA ASN A 13 -4.08 7.85 -15.40
C ASN A 13 -2.89 6.88 -15.28
N GLN A 14 -2.52 6.18 -16.37
CA GLN A 14 -1.35 5.31 -16.37
C GLN A 14 -0.04 6.10 -16.40
N MET A 15 0.00 7.18 -17.19
CA MET A 15 1.16 8.06 -17.31
C MET A 15 1.54 8.70 -15.97
N VAL A 16 0.56 9.25 -15.25
CA VAL A 16 0.82 9.99 -14.00
C VAL A 16 0.96 9.08 -12.78
N LYS A 17 0.69 7.78 -12.91
CA LYS A 17 0.55 6.83 -11.79
C LYS A 17 1.74 6.82 -10.82
N TYR A 18 2.94 7.07 -11.34
CA TYR A 18 4.19 6.99 -10.60
C TYR A 18 4.91 8.33 -10.45
N MET A 19 4.30 9.42 -10.92
CA MET A 19 4.86 10.76 -10.85
C MET A 19 4.60 11.45 -9.49
N SER A 20 5.35 12.50 -9.20
CA SER A 20 4.98 13.48 -8.18
C SER A 20 3.79 14.32 -8.65
N TYR A 21 3.08 14.96 -7.72
CA TYR A 21 1.95 15.83 -8.05
C TYR A 21 2.32 16.94 -9.05
N GLU A 22 3.41 17.67 -8.84
CA GLU A 22 3.84 18.74 -9.74
C GLU A 22 4.16 18.23 -11.16
N ASN A 23 4.84 17.09 -11.26
CA ASN A 23 5.15 16.47 -12.56
C ASN A 23 3.90 15.91 -13.23
N SER A 24 2.94 15.40 -12.45
CA SER A 24 1.68 14.90 -12.99
C SER A 24 0.86 15.99 -13.68
N ILE A 25 0.84 17.21 -13.12
CA ILE A 25 0.18 18.36 -13.73
C ILE A 25 0.88 18.70 -15.04
N ARG A 26 2.20 18.92 -14.99
CA ARG A 26 2.97 19.31 -16.19
C ARG A 26 2.85 18.28 -17.32
N ALA A 27 2.96 16.99 -17.01
CA ALA A 27 2.84 15.93 -18.01
C ALA A 27 1.42 15.82 -18.59
N THR A 28 0.39 16.09 -17.77
CA THR A 28 -1.01 16.10 -18.24
C THR A 28 -1.24 17.28 -19.18
N ASP A 29 -0.83 18.49 -18.77
CA ASP A 29 -0.96 19.71 -19.57
C ASP A 29 -0.23 19.56 -20.92
N ASP A 30 0.99 19.00 -20.89
CA ASP A 30 1.77 18.75 -22.10
C ASP A 30 1.07 17.75 -23.02
N LEU A 31 0.57 16.62 -22.51
CA LEU A 31 -0.16 15.64 -23.33
C LEU A 31 -1.45 16.23 -23.92
N GLU A 32 -2.24 16.95 -23.13
CA GLU A 32 -3.46 17.62 -23.60
C GLU A 32 -3.15 18.65 -24.69
N SER A 33 -2.04 19.39 -24.55
CA SER A 33 -1.59 20.34 -25.58
C SER A 33 -1.11 19.65 -26.86
N MET A 34 -0.46 18.48 -26.75
CA MET A 34 -0.05 17.69 -27.91
C MET A 34 -1.27 17.15 -28.67
N VAL A 35 -2.28 16.64 -27.94
CA VAL A 35 -3.55 16.21 -28.53
C VAL A 35 -4.23 17.37 -29.27
N GLU A 36 -4.36 18.54 -28.63
CA GLU A 36 -5.03 19.70 -29.26
C GLU A 36 -4.23 20.22 -30.48
N SER A 37 -2.90 20.18 -30.43
CA SER A 37 -2.05 20.67 -31.51
C SER A 37 -1.94 19.73 -32.72
N GLU A 38 -1.89 18.41 -32.51
CA GLU A 38 -1.75 17.42 -33.60
C GLU A 38 -3.09 16.96 -34.15
N LEU A 39 -4.09 16.77 -33.29
CA LEU A 39 -5.41 16.23 -33.68
C LEU A 39 -6.49 17.33 -33.79
N GLY A 40 -6.25 18.52 -33.24
CA GLY A 40 -7.23 19.62 -33.22
C GLY A 40 -8.33 19.43 -32.16
N LYS A 41 -9.38 20.26 -32.23
CA LYS A 41 -10.51 20.23 -31.28
C LYS A 41 -11.56 19.16 -31.58
N GLU A 42 -11.61 18.68 -32.82
CA GLU A 42 -12.54 17.64 -33.26
C GLU A 42 -11.78 16.49 -33.90
N TYR A 43 -11.40 15.50 -33.08
CA TYR A 43 -10.73 14.27 -33.52
C TYR A 43 -11.60 13.06 -33.21
N THR A 44 -11.45 11.98 -33.98
CA THR A 44 -12.13 10.67 -33.85
C THR A 44 -11.46 9.78 -32.81
N TYR A 45 -12.12 8.65 -32.46
CA TYR A 45 -11.55 7.74 -31.46
C TYR A 45 -10.32 7.04 -32.03
N GLU A 46 -10.39 6.65 -33.29
CA GLU A 46 -9.34 6.00 -34.05
C GLU A 46 -8.11 6.91 -34.21
N GLU A 47 -8.30 8.21 -34.49
CA GLU A 47 -7.21 9.18 -34.55
C GLU A 47 -6.49 9.35 -33.20
N LEU A 48 -7.25 9.36 -32.10
CA LEU A 48 -6.65 9.37 -30.76
C LEU A 48 -5.91 8.06 -30.47
N GLU A 49 -6.45 6.92 -30.88
CA GLU A 49 -5.82 5.61 -30.69
C GLU A 49 -4.47 5.52 -31.40
N ASP A 50 -4.42 5.89 -32.68
CA ASP A 50 -3.19 5.89 -33.49
C ASP A 50 -2.16 6.88 -32.94
N PHE A 51 -2.59 8.07 -32.51
CA PHE A 51 -1.72 9.05 -31.85
C PHE A 51 -1.08 8.49 -30.58
N LEU A 52 -1.87 7.89 -29.68
CA LEU A 52 -1.36 7.30 -28.44
C LEU A 52 -0.43 6.11 -28.70
N LEU A 53 -0.70 5.29 -29.72
CA LEU A 53 0.20 4.22 -30.15
C LEU A 53 1.55 4.77 -30.65
N ASN A 54 1.54 5.88 -31.37
CA ASN A 54 2.76 6.55 -31.86
C ASN A 54 3.59 7.15 -30.72
N ILE A 55 2.93 7.74 -29.71
CA ILE A 55 3.62 8.19 -28.48
C ILE A 55 4.21 7.00 -27.71
N GLY A 56 3.55 5.84 -27.80
CA GLY A 56 3.98 4.61 -27.17
C GLY A 56 3.43 4.48 -25.75
N SER A 57 4.11 3.71 -24.89
CA SER A 57 3.57 3.43 -23.56
C SER A 57 3.47 4.71 -22.71
N PRO A 58 2.38 4.89 -21.91
CA PRO A 58 2.25 5.99 -20.97
C PRO A 58 3.47 6.12 -20.03
N TYR A 59 4.09 4.99 -19.72
CA TYR A 59 5.30 4.94 -18.90
C TYR A 59 6.51 5.55 -19.61
N ASN A 60 6.75 5.22 -20.89
CA ASN A 60 7.85 5.81 -21.66
C ASN A 60 7.72 7.33 -21.74
N PHE A 61 6.50 7.82 -21.93
CA PHE A 61 6.22 9.24 -21.90
C PHE A 61 6.52 9.83 -20.53
N SER A 62 6.12 9.15 -19.45
CA SER A 62 6.33 9.61 -18.08
C SER A 62 7.80 9.79 -17.68
N MET A 63 8.70 8.94 -18.23
CA MET A 63 10.14 8.97 -17.93
C MET A 63 10.81 10.29 -18.32
N GLN A 64 10.24 11.07 -19.23
CA GLN A 64 10.77 12.37 -19.64
C GLN A 64 10.64 13.43 -18.53
N TYR A 65 9.73 13.21 -17.59
CA TYR A 65 9.42 14.10 -16.47
C TYR A 65 10.04 13.64 -15.16
N GLU A 66 10.59 12.42 -15.10
CA GLU A 66 11.30 11.95 -13.91
C GLU A 66 12.68 12.61 -13.77
N VAL A 67 12.90 13.27 -12.64
CA VAL A 67 14.24 13.68 -12.25
C VAL A 67 14.99 12.43 -11.80
N LYS A 68 16.09 12.07 -12.48
CA LYS A 68 17.02 10.99 -12.07
C LYS A 68 17.68 11.29 -10.74
N GLN A 69 16.95 11.18 -9.64
CA GLN A 69 17.49 11.20 -8.29
C GLN A 69 17.46 9.75 -7.77
N ASN A 70 18.61 9.26 -7.28
CA ASN A 70 18.68 7.97 -6.59
C ASN A 70 18.03 8.09 -5.21
N ILE A 71 16.70 8.15 -5.18
CA ILE A 71 15.92 8.21 -3.95
C ILE A 71 15.45 6.80 -3.60
N LEU A 72 15.59 6.42 -2.33
CA LEU A 72 15.12 5.13 -1.78
C LEU A 72 13.60 4.92 -1.94
N ILE A 73 12.83 6.01 -1.99
CA ILE A 73 11.36 6.03 -2.08
C ILE A 73 10.98 7.27 -2.90
N SER A 74 10.19 7.13 -3.97
CA SER A 74 9.90 8.24 -4.90
C SER A 74 8.41 8.48 -5.13
N GLY A 75 8.05 9.70 -5.54
CA GLY A 75 6.70 10.09 -5.99
C GLY A 75 5.59 9.65 -5.03
N LYS A 76 4.60 8.92 -5.57
CA LYS A 76 3.45 8.37 -4.84
C LYS A 76 3.83 7.57 -3.58
N ASN A 77 4.89 6.76 -3.63
CA ASN A 77 5.29 5.92 -2.49
C ASN A 77 5.85 6.75 -1.33
N TYR A 78 6.46 7.90 -1.62
CA TYR A 78 6.93 8.84 -0.60
C TYR A 78 5.76 9.47 0.15
N GLU A 79 4.70 9.87 -0.57
CA GLU A 79 3.48 10.42 0.04
C GLU A 79 2.77 9.39 0.92
N ILE A 80 2.67 8.13 0.45
CA ILE A 80 2.10 7.02 1.24
C ILE A 80 2.92 6.78 2.50
N PHE A 81 4.26 6.76 2.40
CA PHE A 81 5.15 6.59 3.55
C PHE A 81 4.96 7.70 4.59
N PHE A 82 4.89 8.96 4.16
CA PHE A 82 4.71 10.09 5.07
C PHE A 82 3.34 10.06 5.76
N LYS A 83 2.28 9.69 5.03
CA LYS A 83 0.94 9.51 5.60
C LYS A 83 0.89 8.36 6.61
N TYR A 84 1.53 7.24 6.30
CA TYR A 84 1.72 6.12 7.23
C TYR A 84 2.40 6.58 8.52
N LEU A 85 3.52 7.31 8.44
CA LEU A 85 4.22 7.81 9.63
C LEU A 85 3.32 8.69 10.51
N LYS A 86 2.57 9.62 9.90
CA LYS A 86 1.64 10.49 10.64
C LYS A 86 0.59 9.69 11.42
N ILE A 87 -0.03 8.71 10.75
CA ILE A 87 -1.07 7.87 11.37
C ILE A 87 -0.48 7.06 12.52
N MET A 88 0.66 6.41 12.29
CA MET A 88 1.30 5.57 13.30
C MET A 88 1.79 6.37 14.52
N LEU A 89 2.28 7.59 14.33
CA LEU A 89 2.68 8.45 15.46
C LEU A 89 1.49 8.82 16.35
N ILE A 90 0.32 9.08 15.75
CA ILE A 90 -0.92 9.31 16.49
C ILE A 90 -1.31 8.05 17.26
N GLU A 91 -1.21 6.88 16.64
CA GLU A 91 -1.51 5.61 17.30
C GLU A 91 -0.57 5.27 18.45
N ILE A 92 0.73 5.57 18.34
CA ILE A 92 1.66 5.39 19.45
C ILE A 92 1.19 6.20 20.66
N ALA A 93 0.79 7.46 20.44
CA ALA A 93 0.26 8.31 21.50
C ALA A 93 -1.03 7.72 22.09
N ILE A 94 -1.98 7.31 21.26
CA ILE A 94 -3.25 6.71 21.70
C ILE A 94 -2.99 5.41 22.49
N ALA A 95 -2.19 4.48 21.97
CA ALA A 95 -1.88 3.20 22.61
C ALA A 95 -1.21 3.42 23.97
N THR A 96 -0.24 4.34 24.04
CA THR A 96 0.46 4.68 25.30
C THR A 96 -0.52 5.28 26.31
N VAL A 97 -1.39 6.20 25.89
CA VAL A 97 -2.40 6.82 26.76
C VAL A 97 -3.42 5.80 27.25
N LEU A 98 -3.97 4.96 26.36
CA LEU A 98 -4.92 3.90 26.72
C LEU A 98 -4.30 2.93 27.72
N TYR A 99 -3.08 2.48 27.47
CA TYR A 99 -2.38 1.55 28.36
C TYR A 99 -2.06 2.21 29.72
N GLY A 100 -1.74 3.51 29.71
CA GLY A 100 -1.56 4.30 30.94
C GLY A 100 -2.84 4.47 31.75
N PHE A 101 -3.98 4.70 31.11
CA PHE A 101 -5.29 4.75 31.79
C PHE A 101 -5.67 3.43 32.46
N MET A 102 -5.19 2.30 31.94
CA MET A 102 -5.38 1.00 32.59
C MET A 102 -4.54 0.81 33.88
N GLY A 103 -3.73 1.81 34.26
CA GLY A 103 -2.88 1.77 35.46
C GLY A 103 -1.73 0.78 35.35
N LYS A 104 -1.33 0.39 34.13
CA LYS A 104 -0.39 -0.70 33.90
C LYS A 104 1.07 -0.29 33.73
N PHE A 105 1.38 1.01 33.74
CA PHE A 105 2.76 1.49 33.82
C PHE A 105 3.17 1.64 35.28
N GLY A 106 4.29 1.02 35.66
CA GLY A 106 4.89 1.12 36.99
C GLY A 106 5.68 2.42 37.18
N ASN A 107 6.24 2.99 36.11
CA ASN A 107 7.03 4.23 36.19
C ASN A 107 7.15 4.96 34.83
N LYS A 108 7.74 6.16 34.84
CA LYS A 108 7.98 6.96 33.63
C LYS A 108 9.02 6.35 32.68
N VAL A 109 9.94 5.53 33.19
CA VAL A 109 11.00 4.90 32.38
C VAL A 109 10.41 3.86 31.43
N GLU A 110 9.45 3.06 31.91
CA GLU A 110 8.69 2.11 31.10
C GLU A 110 7.95 2.79 29.95
N ILE A 111 7.32 3.94 30.19
CA ILE A 111 6.66 4.73 29.15
C ILE A 111 7.65 5.13 28.06
N VAL A 112 8.82 5.65 28.44
CA VAL A 112 9.86 6.08 27.49
C VAL A 112 10.39 4.90 26.67
N ASN A 113 10.64 3.76 27.31
CA ASN A 113 11.14 2.56 26.64
C ASN A 113 10.13 2.01 25.64
N VAL A 114 8.87 1.92 26.04
CA VAL A 114 7.78 1.47 25.17
C VAL A 114 7.62 2.38 23.95
N VAL A 115 7.59 3.70 24.15
CA VAL A 115 7.48 4.67 23.04
C VAL A 115 8.66 4.53 22.09
N LYS A 116 9.88 4.35 22.61
CA LYS A 116 11.09 4.12 21.79
C LYS A 116 10.95 2.85 20.94
N ILE A 117 10.49 1.74 21.53
CA ILE A 117 10.32 0.46 20.83
C ILE A 117 9.26 0.58 19.74
N LEU A 118 8.11 1.19 20.04
CA LEU A 118 7.05 1.40 19.06
C LEU A 118 7.50 2.32 17.92
N PHE A 119 8.19 3.42 18.24
CA PHE A 119 8.74 4.34 17.23
C PHE A 119 9.72 3.63 16.29
N LEU A 120 10.66 2.86 16.85
CA LEU A 120 11.61 2.08 16.06
C LEU A 120 10.89 1.06 15.18
N THR A 121 9.90 0.35 15.73
CA THR A 121 9.07 -0.61 15.01
C THR A 121 8.37 0.03 13.81
N VAL A 122 7.73 1.18 14.03
CA VAL A 122 7.03 1.94 12.99
C VAL A 122 7.99 2.40 11.91
N PHE A 123 9.13 2.98 12.30
CA PHE A 123 10.11 3.52 11.37
C PHE A 123 10.72 2.43 10.48
N VAL A 124 11.22 1.35 11.09
CA VAL A 124 11.84 0.22 10.36
C VAL A 124 10.82 -0.44 9.44
N THR A 125 9.60 -0.69 9.93
CA THR A 125 8.52 -1.27 9.13
C THR A 125 8.17 -0.41 7.93
N GLY A 126 8.04 0.91 8.13
CA GLY A 126 7.72 1.85 7.06
C GLY A 126 8.79 1.89 5.98
N VAL A 127 10.07 1.99 6.38
CA VAL A 127 11.19 2.05 5.43
C VAL A 127 11.29 0.76 4.61
N LEU A 128 11.25 -0.41 5.27
CA LEU A 128 11.33 -1.70 4.59
C LEU A 128 10.14 -1.91 3.64
N THR A 129 8.94 -1.56 4.09
CA THR A 129 7.73 -1.71 3.28
C THR A 129 7.77 -0.84 2.03
N SER A 130 8.15 0.43 2.18
CA SER A 130 8.28 1.35 1.05
C SER A 130 9.36 0.90 0.08
N PHE A 131 10.49 0.40 0.58
CA PHE A 131 11.55 -0.14 -0.27
C PHE A 131 11.11 -1.36 -1.08
N ILE A 132 10.42 -2.33 -0.44
CA ILE A 132 9.89 -3.51 -1.14
C ILE A 132 8.85 -3.08 -2.18
N THR A 133 8.01 -2.11 -1.84
CA THR A 133 6.98 -1.59 -2.76
C THR A 133 7.60 -0.90 -3.97
N GLU A 134 8.67 -0.12 -3.79
CA GLU A 134 9.41 0.48 -4.90
C GLU A 134 10.03 -0.60 -5.80
N LYS A 135 10.57 -1.70 -5.23
CA LYS A 135 11.10 -2.81 -6.02
C LYS A 135 10.04 -3.57 -6.82
N ILE A 136 8.83 -3.72 -6.28
CA ILE A 136 7.72 -4.31 -7.02
C ILE A 136 7.32 -3.40 -8.20
N LYS A 137 7.30 -2.08 -7.98
CA LYS A 137 7.09 -1.08 -9.03
C LYS A 137 8.16 -1.19 -10.12
N ASP A 138 9.46 -1.18 -9.76
CA ASP A 138 10.59 -1.30 -10.69
C ASP A 138 10.47 -2.54 -11.60
N VAL A 139 10.15 -3.71 -11.02
CA VAL A 139 10.01 -4.97 -11.77
C VAL A 139 8.82 -4.91 -12.73
N ARG A 140 7.69 -4.32 -12.30
CA ARG A 140 6.51 -4.16 -13.16
C ARG A 140 6.81 -3.24 -14.34
N ILE A 141 7.43 -2.09 -14.05
CA ILE A 141 7.88 -1.13 -15.05
C ILE A 141 8.77 -1.81 -16.08
N MET A 142 9.79 -2.54 -15.62
CA MET A 142 10.71 -3.24 -16.52
C MET A 142 9.95 -4.26 -17.39
N SER A 143 8.97 -4.96 -16.82
CA SER A 143 8.15 -5.92 -17.57
C SER A 143 7.24 -5.27 -18.63
N SER A 144 6.77 -4.04 -18.40
CA SER A 144 5.98 -3.28 -19.39
C SER A 144 6.85 -2.65 -20.47
N LEU A 145 8.09 -2.27 -20.16
CA LEU A 145 9.04 -1.72 -21.14
C LEU A 145 9.48 -2.76 -22.18
N VAL A 146 9.49 -4.04 -21.81
CA VAL A 146 9.92 -5.14 -22.69
C VAL A 146 8.81 -5.61 -23.64
N LYS A 147 7.55 -5.24 -23.40
CA LYS A 147 6.41 -5.61 -24.24
C LYS A 147 6.01 -4.47 -25.14
N ASP A 148 5.60 -4.79 -26.38
CA ASP A 148 5.00 -3.81 -27.27
C ASP A 148 3.69 -3.29 -26.65
N PHE A 149 3.58 -1.96 -26.54
CA PHE A 149 2.42 -1.31 -25.96
C PHE A 149 1.17 -1.59 -26.81
N SER A 150 0.07 -1.96 -26.16
CA SER A 150 -1.23 -2.10 -26.81
C SER A 150 -2.29 -1.33 -26.03
N ILE A 151 -3.23 -0.71 -26.75
CA ILE A 151 -4.30 0.11 -26.17
C ILE A 151 -5.19 -0.71 -25.24
N ASP A 152 -5.33 -2.02 -25.49
CA ASP A 152 -6.03 -2.95 -24.61
C ASP A 152 -5.47 -2.95 -23.18
N GLU A 153 -4.16 -2.67 -22.98
CA GLU A 153 -3.54 -2.55 -21.66
C GLU A 153 -4.15 -1.43 -20.81
N LEU A 154 -4.64 -0.35 -21.43
CA LEU A 154 -5.31 0.77 -20.75
C LEU A 154 -6.66 0.37 -20.16
N TYR A 155 -7.30 -0.66 -20.72
CA TYR A 155 -8.61 -1.15 -20.28
C TYR A 155 -8.54 -2.18 -19.15
N PHE A 156 -7.36 -2.74 -18.86
CA PHE A 156 -7.16 -3.64 -17.71
C PHE A 156 -7.15 -2.92 -16.35
N THR A 157 -7.05 -1.60 -16.34
CA THR A 157 -7.02 -0.79 -15.12
C THR A 157 -8.29 0.05 -15.01
N ARG A 158 -9.03 -0.13 -13.91
CA ARG A 158 -10.21 0.68 -13.61
C ARG A 158 -9.84 1.83 -12.68
N ASP A 159 -10.44 2.97 -13.02
CA ASP A 159 -10.72 4.19 -12.27
C ASP A 159 -9.55 5.09 -11.84
N LYS A 160 -9.80 6.40 -11.93
CA LYS A 160 -8.94 7.51 -11.48
C LYS A 160 -8.50 7.24 -10.04
N TYR A 161 -7.21 7.36 -9.74
CA TYR A 161 -6.72 7.28 -8.37
C TYR A 161 -7.28 8.45 -7.57
N VAL A 162 -8.24 8.17 -6.69
CA VAL A 162 -8.60 9.07 -5.61
C VAL A 162 -8.20 8.34 -4.33
N GLN A 163 -7.11 8.78 -3.72
CA GLN A 163 -6.65 8.23 -2.45
C GLN A 163 -7.70 8.48 -1.38
N ASP A 164 -8.51 7.47 -1.06
CA ASP A 164 -9.51 7.58 -0.01
C ASP A 164 -8.86 7.31 1.36
N ASN A 165 -9.19 8.16 2.34
CA ASN A 165 -8.76 7.96 3.73
C ASN A 165 -9.36 6.68 4.33
N SER A 166 -10.46 6.16 3.77
CA SER A 166 -11.07 4.90 4.18
C SER A 166 -10.13 3.69 4.07
N GLU A 167 -9.15 3.73 3.14
CA GLU A 167 -8.16 2.66 2.94
C GLU A 167 -7.22 2.48 4.13
N TYR A 168 -7.07 3.52 4.96
CA TYR A 168 -6.19 3.50 6.14
C TYR A 168 -6.91 3.10 7.43
N VAL A 169 -8.25 3.02 7.43
CA VAL A 169 -9.03 2.72 8.64
C VAL A 169 -8.75 1.31 9.15
N PHE A 170 -8.65 0.33 8.25
CA PHE A 170 -8.26 -1.03 8.61
C PHE A 170 -6.85 -1.06 9.19
N MET A 171 -5.90 -0.42 8.53
CA MET A 171 -4.52 -0.30 9.03
C MET A 171 -4.51 0.29 10.45
N PHE A 172 -5.33 1.32 10.70
CA PHE A 172 -5.40 2.00 11.99
C PHE A 172 -5.91 1.10 13.13
N VAL A 173 -7.04 0.41 12.91
CA VAL A 173 -7.65 -0.44 13.94
C VAL A 173 -6.75 -1.61 14.31
N PHE A 174 -6.13 -2.26 13.32
CA PHE A 174 -5.24 -3.41 13.55
C PHE A 174 -3.97 -3.00 14.28
N SER A 175 -3.37 -1.89 13.86
CA SER A 175 -2.09 -1.41 14.40
C SER A 175 -2.23 -1.00 15.86
N LEU A 176 -3.35 -0.37 16.25
CA LEU A 176 -3.65 -0.05 17.64
C LEU A 176 -3.67 -1.30 18.55
N PHE A 177 -4.33 -2.38 18.12
CA PHE A 177 -4.39 -3.63 18.90
C PHE A 177 -3.02 -4.32 19.00
N ILE A 178 -2.24 -4.30 17.92
CA ILE A 178 -0.89 -4.86 17.93
C ILE A 178 0.02 -4.02 18.84
N PHE A 179 -0.08 -2.69 18.81
CA PHE A 179 0.68 -1.82 19.72
C PHE A 179 0.34 -2.11 21.17
N LEU A 180 -0.94 -2.14 21.56
CA LEU A 180 -1.34 -2.51 22.92
C LEU A 180 -0.75 -3.86 23.35
N SER A 181 -0.68 -4.83 22.44
CA SER A 181 -0.09 -6.15 22.68
C SER A 181 1.45 -6.10 22.80
N ILE A 182 2.12 -5.26 22.02
CA ILE A 182 3.56 -5.00 22.13
C ILE A 182 3.88 -4.34 23.47
N ILE A 183 3.10 -3.34 23.89
CA ILE A 183 3.27 -2.68 25.20
C ILE A 183 3.14 -3.70 26.33
N TYR A 184 2.10 -4.55 26.28
CA TYR A 184 1.91 -5.62 27.24
C TYR A 184 3.09 -6.58 27.28
N SER A 185 3.56 -7.02 26.11
CA SER A 185 4.67 -7.96 25.99
C SER A 185 5.99 -7.39 26.51
N ASP A 186 6.27 -6.12 26.21
CA ASP A 186 7.49 -5.42 26.62
C ASP A 186 7.56 -5.24 28.14
N ILE A 187 6.47 -4.77 28.75
CA ILE A 187 6.39 -4.59 30.20
C ILE A 187 6.55 -5.92 30.94
N ASN A 188 5.97 -7.00 30.41
CA ASN A 188 6.15 -8.34 30.97
C ASN A 188 7.46 -9.02 30.53
N SER A 189 8.34 -8.31 29.82
CA SER A 189 9.65 -8.80 29.34
C SER A 189 9.58 -10.10 28.50
N ILE A 190 8.53 -10.26 27.70
CA ILE A 190 8.31 -11.45 26.85
C ILE A 190 8.89 -11.19 25.45
N GLU A 191 10.21 -11.22 25.32
CA GLU A 191 10.92 -10.89 24.07
C GLU A 191 10.42 -11.67 22.82
N PRO A 192 10.15 -13.00 22.87
CA PRO A 192 9.67 -13.73 21.70
C PRO A 192 8.32 -13.22 21.20
N LEU A 193 7.44 -12.83 22.12
CA LEU A 193 6.12 -12.29 21.78
C LEU A 193 6.25 -10.90 21.17
N THR A 194 7.09 -10.03 21.73
CA THR A 194 7.37 -8.69 21.19
C THR A 194 7.84 -8.77 19.74
N LYS A 195 8.83 -9.63 19.45
CA LYS A 195 9.35 -9.83 18.09
C LYS A 195 8.29 -10.40 17.14
N SER A 196 7.51 -11.37 17.60
CA SER A 196 6.45 -11.97 16.77
C SER A 196 5.37 -10.96 16.40
N LEU A 197 5.00 -10.07 17.33
CA LEU A 197 4.06 -8.98 17.08
C LEU A 197 4.61 -7.93 16.12
N GLN A 198 5.90 -7.58 16.23
CA GLN A 198 6.58 -6.70 15.26
C GLN A 198 6.58 -7.30 13.85
N ILE A 199 6.78 -8.61 13.73
CA ILE A 199 6.73 -9.31 12.44
C ILE A 199 5.31 -9.31 11.86
N ILE A 200 4.29 -9.57 12.68
CA ILE A 200 2.88 -9.50 12.25
C ILE A 200 2.54 -8.08 11.79
N PHE A 201 2.94 -7.08 12.56
CA PHE A 201 2.76 -5.67 12.18
C PHE A 201 3.41 -5.38 10.83
N PHE A 202 4.66 -5.79 10.64
CA PHE A 202 5.36 -5.64 9.36
C PHE A 202 4.59 -6.29 8.19
N MET A 203 4.08 -7.52 8.36
CA MET A 203 3.33 -8.21 7.30
C MET A 203 2.03 -7.47 6.92
N ILE A 204 1.31 -6.94 7.91
CA ILE A 204 0.06 -6.20 7.69
C ILE A 204 0.34 -4.86 7.00
N ILE A 205 1.32 -4.10 7.49
CA ILE A 205 1.71 -2.82 6.86
C ILE A 205 2.22 -3.05 5.44
N LEU A 206 3.05 -4.08 5.22
CA LEU A 206 3.55 -4.45 3.90
C LEU A 206 2.39 -4.72 2.93
N ARG A 207 1.40 -5.50 3.37
CA ARG A 207 0.20 -5.79 2.59
C ARG A 207 -0.55 -4.51 2.22
N ASP A 208 -0.89 -3.68 3.21
CA ASP A 208 -1.78 -2.54 3.01
C ASP A 208 -1.10 -1.44 2.19
N VAL A 209 0.15 -1.10 2.50
CA VAL A 209 0.92 -0.10 1.74
C VAL A 209 1.16 -0.54 0.30
N SER A 210 1.52 -1.81 0.06
CA SER A 210 1.69 -2.31 -1.31
C SER A 210 0.38 -2.34 -2.08
N ARG A 211 -0.76 -2.63 -1.43
CA ARG A 211 -2.09 -2.54 -2.06
C ARG A 211 -2.47 -1.11 -2.40
N ILE A 212 -2.23 -0.13 -1.51
CA ILE A 212 -2.53 1.30 -1.75
C ILE A 212 -1.65 1.86 -2.87
N SER A 213 -0.36 1.53 -2.86
CA SER A 213 0.60 1.95 -3.90
C SER A 213 0.12 1.57 -5.30
N GLU A 214 -0.53 0.43 -5.44
CA GLU A 214 -0.85 -0.17 -6.73
C GLU A 214 -2.35 -0.42 -6.94
N MET A 215 -3.19 0.24 -6.14
CA MET A 215 -4.65 0.24 -6.27
C MET A 215 -5.28 -1.15 -6.21
N TYR A 216 -4.71 -2.07 -5.42
CA TYR A 216 -5.19 -3.46 -5.31
C TYR A 216 -5.13 -4.26 -6.62
N TYR A 217 -4.35 -3.82 -7.62
CA TYR A 217 -4.25 -4.47 -8.94
C TYR A 217 -2.81 -4.88 -9.27
N GLY A 218 -2.61 -6.20 -9.41
CA GLY A 218 -1.37 -6.79 -9.92
C GLY A 218 -1.14 -8.19 -9.38
N LYS A 219 -0.68 -9.12 -10.24
CA LYS A 219 -0.38 -10.51 -9.85
C LYS A 219 0.61 -10.58 -8.69
N PHE A 220 1.67 -9.77 -8.75
CA PHE A 220 2.71 -9.73 -7.71
C PHE A 220 2.18 -9.27 -6.35
N ILE A 221 1.25 -8.31 -6.34
CA ILE A 221 0.72 -7.69 -5.11
C ILE A 221 -0.35 -8.57 -4.49
N THR A 222 -1.15 -9.20 -5.34
CA THR A 222 -2.11 -10.22 -4.92
C THR A 222 -1.36 -11.40 -4.30
N MET A 223 -0.25 -11.85 -4.91
CA MET A 223 0.59 -12.92 -4.38
C MET A 223 1.30 -12.52 -3.07
N LEU A 224 1.86 -11.31 -3.01
CA LEU A 224 2.47 -10.75 -1.80
C LEU A 224 1.46 -10.72 -0.66
N SER A 225 0.26 -10.19 -0.93
CA SER A 225 -0.82 -10.11 0.04
C SER A 225 -1.24 -11.47 0.56
N VAL A 226 -1.41 -12.46 -0.32
CA VAL A 226 -1.74 -13.83 0.11
C VAL A 226 -0.64 -14.38 1.02
N THR A 227 0.63 -14.14 0.66
CA THR A 227 1.79 -14.62 1.44
C THR A 227 1.84 -13.96 2.82
N THR A 228 1.65 -12.64 2.90
CA THR A 228 1.66 -11.90 4.17
C THR A 228 0.45 -12.24 5.04
N ASP A 229 -0.73 -12.40 4.46
CA ASP A 229 -1.95 -12.80 5.19
C ASP A 229 -1.82 -14.21 5.79
N VAL A 230 -1.33 -15.18 5.01
CA VAL A 230 -1.09 -16.54 5.51
C VAL A 230 -0.05 -16.54 6.63
N GLY A 231 1.07 -15.83 6.44
CA GLY A 231 2.10 -15.69 7.47
C GLY A 231 1.56 -15.06 8.76
N ALA A 232 0.80 -13.97 8.63
CA ALA A 232 0.20 -13.28 9.76
C ALA A 232 -0.81 -14.17 10.49
N LEU A 233 -1.65 -14.93 9.78
CA LEU A 233 -2.62 -15.86 10.38
C LEU A 233 -1.93 -16.98 11.17
N LEU A 234 -0.85 -17.55 10.64
CA LEU A 234 -0.09 -18.59 11.33
C LEU A 234 0.52 -18.06 12.64
N LEU A 235 1.13 -16.88 12.59
CA LEU A 235 1.72 -16.25 13.77
C LEU A 235 0.66 -15.82 14.79
N LEU A 236 -0.43 -15.18 14.35
CA LEU A 236 -1.53 -14.76 15.23
C LEU A 236 -2.18 -15.96 15.93
N SER A 237 -2.40 -17.06 15.22
CA SER A 237 -2.95 -18.29 15.80
C SER A 237 -2.02 -18.91 16.84
N THR A 238 -0.71 -18.88 16.57
CA THR A 238 0.32 -19.37 17.50
C THR A 238 0.37 -18.51 18.76
N ILE A 239 0.41 -17.18 18.61
CA ILE A 239 0.44 -16.22 19.72
C ILE A 239 -0.83 -16.34 20.58
N LEU A 240 -2.01 -16.42 19.95
CA LEU A 240 -3.27 -16.61 20.64
C LEU A 240 -3.22 -17.86 21.52
N LYS A 241 -2.80 -19.00 20.96
CA LYS A 241 -2.74 -20.27 21.70
C LYS A 241 -1.73 -20.24 22.85
N MET A 242 -0.56 -19.63 22.65
CA MET A 242 0.53 -19.65 23.63
C MET A 242 0.37 -18.60 24.74
N TYR A 243 -0.13 -17.40 24.42
CA TYR A 243 -0.07 -16.26 25.34
C TYR A 243 -1.44 -15.71 25.76
N PHE A 244 -2.45 -15.78 24.90
CA PHE A 244 -3.69 -15.01 25.11
C PHE A 244 -4.96 -15.85 25.22
N TYR A 245 -4.90 -17.18 25.05
CA TYR A 245 -6.07 -18.07 24.97
C TYR A 245 -7.07 -17.87 26.13
N ASN A 246 -6.57 -17.73 27.37
CA ASN A 246 -7.40 -17.54 28.57
C ASN A 246 -7.47 -16.08 29.05
N THR A 247 -7.14 -15.11 28.19
CA THR A 247 -7.14 -13.68 28.54
C THR A 247 -8.27 -12.94 27.83
N GLN A 248 -8.64 -11.77 28.33
CA GLN A 248 -9.61 -10.88 27.66
C GLN A 248 -9.13 -10.43 26.27
N PHE A 249 -7.82 -10.47 26.01
CA PHE A 249 -7.26 -10.19 24.70
C PHE A 249 -7.57 -11.28 23.65
N SER A 250 -7.96 -12.49 24.05
CA SER A 250 -8.32 -13.58 23.12
C SER A 250 -9.35 -13.14 22.07
N VAL A 251 -10.39 -12.41 22.48
CA VAL A 251 -11.46 -11.91 21.60
C VAL A 251 -10.89 -11.00 20.51
N VAL A 252 -9.94 -10.13 20.85
CA VAL A 252 -9.27 -9.25 19.90
C VAL A 252 -8.53 -10.08 18.85
N TYR A 253 -7.74 -11.07 19.28
CA TYR A 253 -7.01 -11.94 18.36
C TYR A 253 -7.95 -12.77 17.46
N TYR A 254 -9.08 -13.27 17.98
CA TYR A 254 -10.08 -13.94 17.16
C TYR A 254 -10.67 -13.00 16.09
N LEU A 255 -10.96 -11.74 16.44
CA LEU A 255 -11.44 -10.74 15.48
C LEU A 255 -10.40 -10.41 14.40
N LEU A 256 -9.12 -10.26 14.79
CA LEU A 256 -8.02 -10.03 13.86
C LEU A 256 -7.88 -11.21 12.87
N ILE A 257 -7.88 -12.44 13.39
CA ILE A 257 -7.80 -13.66 12.59
C ILE A 257 -8.99 -13.76 11.63
N LEU A 258 -10.22 -13.53 12.10
CA LEU A 258 -11.42 -13.61 11.28
C LEU A 258 -11.40 -12.59 10.13
N THR A 259 -10.99 -11.36 10.44
CA THR A 259 -10.95 -10.27 9.45
C THR A 259 -9.87 -10.51 8.39
N ILE A 260 -8.67 -10.94 8.78
CA ILE A 260 -7.61 -11.31 7.82
C ILE A 260 -8.03 -12.53 6.99
N SER A 261 -8.71 -13.52 7.60
CA SER A 261 -9.22 -14.68 6.88
C SER A 261 -10.26 -14.31 5.82
N PHE A 262 -11.16 -13.37 6.14
CA PHE A 262 -12.16 -12.89 5.20
C PHE A 262 -11.53 -12.14 4.02
N ASP A 263 -10.54 -11.29 4.30
CA ASP A 263 -9.79 -10.57 3.27
C ASP A 263 -8.98 -11.51 2.36
N LEU A 264 -8.35 -12.53 2.94
CA LEU A 264 -7.66 -13.59 2.21
C LEU A 264 -8.62 -14.35 1.28
N LEU A 265 -9.78 -14.77 1.78
CA LEU A 265 -10.82 -15.44 0.98
C LEU A 265 -11.25 -14.56 -0.20
N ARG A 266 -11.51 -13.27 0.04
CA ARG A 266 -11.88 -12.32 -1.02
C ARG A 266 -10.78 -12.19 -2.07
N THR A 267 -9.53 -12.16 -1.65
CA THR A 267 -8.36 -12.02 -2.53
C THR A 267 -8.15 -13.27 -3.38
N VAL A 268 -8.27 -14.46 -2.79
CA VAL A 268 -8.17 -15.75 -3.51
C VAL A 268 -9.30 -15.89 -4.54
N ILE A 269 -10.54 -15.51 -4.20
CA ILE A 269 -11.66 -15.52 -5.14
C ILE A 269 -11.39 -14.60 -6.34
N LYS A 270 -10.85 -13.40 -6.10
CA LYS A 270 -10.45 -12.48 -7.18
C LYS A 270 -9.36 -13.07 -8.07
N LEU A 271 -8.32 -13.67 -7.48
CA LEU A 271 -7.22 -14.31 -8.22
C LEU A 271 -7.73 -15.44 -9.11
N ASN A 272 -8.59 -16.33 -8.58
CA ASN A 272 -9.16 -17.44 -9.34
C ASN A 272 -10.04 -16.97 -10.51
N LYS A 273 -10.74 -15.84 -10.37
CA LYS A 273 -11.50 -15.25 -11.48
C LYS A 273 -10.59 -14.68 -12.56
N ALA A 274 -9.45 -14.11 -12.18
CA ALA A 274 -8.48 -13.55 -13.12
C ALA A 274 -7.71 -14.62 -13.91
N LEU A 275 -7.43 -15.79 -13.31
CA LEU A 275 -6.73 -16.90 -13.97
C LEU A 275 -7.60 -17.73 -14.93
N LYS A 276 -8.94 -17.58 -14.85
CA LYS A 276 -9.90 -18.26 -15.73
C LYS A 276 -10.25 -17.47 -16.99
N LYS A 277 -9.70 -16.26 -17.14
CA LYS A 277 -9.74 -15.45 -18.36
C LYS A 277 -8.41 -15.58 -19.08
#